data_AF-A0A3L7UBS3-F1
#
_entry.id   AF-A0A3L7UBS3-F1
#
_cell.length_a   1.000
_cell.length_b   1.000
_cell.length_c   1.000
_cell.angle_alpha   90.00
_cell.angle_beta   90.00
_cell.angle_gamma   90.00
#
_symmetry.space_group_name_H-M   'P 1'
#
loop_
_entity.id
_entity.type
_entity.pdbx_description
1 polymer ?
#
loop_
_entity_poly.entity_id
_entity_poly.type
_entity_poly.pdbx_seq_one_letter_code
_entity_poly.pdbx_strand_id
1 'polypeptide(L)'
;MITESGTPPQTAEVTISVRRPGFPVKMTILTVLLIVVAVLAQVFVSEIEDVLHLGLDVIMVVTALCAGCLIVLWLVWILWGSRWRWWKRLVGALVLVFAVYALLKIFRPVHGGDVNLVRFEPIWVQRRSVLTTDVLLHATADLAVESLTDFPRFLGSTQNGMVANGQQIETAGVAENARILWKQPIGAGWSGFSARNGYAVTMEQRGDQECVTCYEIQTGELKWISRHAACHQDKMGLGRIGPRSTPTIHDGRVYAVGAVGNLVCLNGADGSLVWQQDLNVILGIKLSEVEGSDGFKTQFEENTRLAWARAGAPLVVDETLVVAGGGPEGETRATLLAFDLETGQLKWKGGDAMIAYGSPILVTLSGQRQILLTCESQAQGFDPATGELLWSHARPGESDGGANTSQISVLSETDVLTSKGYPDGGGERIHLEQQGGQLIASSVWSSSKVLKTKLTSPIIHGGYAYSLSNGFMECARLSDGAQMWKRRGRFGHGQVLGVGNVILLHSESGELFLLEATPDEYRELGTLKTIDGVCWNTLCLTGNKLLVRSEIEAACLEIAMIPTRPL
;
A
#
# COMPACT_ATOMS: atom_id res chain seq x y z
N MET A 1 -25.76 50.12 98.93
CA MET A 1 -25.57 50.95 97.72
C MET A 1 -24.66 50.14 96.81
N ILE A 2 -25.13 49.58 95.70
CA ILE A 2 -25.43 50.29 94.42
C ILE A 2 -24.15 51.00 93.94
N THR A 3 -23.49 50.69 92.82
CA THR A 3 -23.61 49.60 91.82
C THR A 3 -22.15 49.24 91.35
N GLU A 4 -21.81 48.46 90.32
CA GLU A 4 -22.51 47.88 89.16
C GLU A 4 -21.80 46.59 88.66
N SER A 5 -22.41 45.86 87.72
CA SER A 5 -21.81 44.68 87.07
C SER A 5 -21.30 45.01 85.65
N GLY A 6 -19.99 45.09 85.47
CA GLY A 6 -19.34 45.33 84.16
C GLY A 6 -18.47 44.16 83.72
N THR A 7 -19.04 43.17 83.03
CA THR A 7 -18.25 42.15 82.31
C THR A 7 -17.45 42.80 81.17
N PRO A 8 -16.15 42.51 81.02
CA PRO A 8 -15.39 42.99 79.87
C PRO A 8 -15.91 42.32 78.59
N PRO A 9 -15.85 43.01 77.43
CA PRO A 9 -16.34 42.45 76.18
C PRO A 9 -15.50 41.24 75.77
N GLN A 10 -16.16 40.13 75.45
CA GLN A 10 -15.51 39.06 74.70
C GLN A 10 -15.07 39.63 73.34
N THR A 11 -13.76 39.75 73.13
CA THR A 11 -13.20 39.89 71.80
C THR A 11 -13.57 38.64 71.01
N ALA A 12 -14.60 38.72 70.18
CA ALA A 12 -14.90 37.68 69.22
C ALA A 12 -13.69 37.55 68.29
N GLU A 13 -12.91 36.48 68.47
CA GLU A 13 -11.97 36.05 67.44
C GLU A 13 -12.80 35.74 66.20
N VAL A 14 -12.84 36.70 65.26
CA VAL A 14 -13.34 36.45 63.92
C VAL A 14 -12.36 35.50 63.26
N THR A 15 -12.57 34.20 63.47
CA THR A 15 -11.84 33.14 62.80
C THR A 15 -12.22 33.23 61.32
N ILE A 16 -11.47 34.03 60.57
CA ILE A 16 -11.61 34.12 59.11
C ILE A 16 -11.28 32.72 58.59
N SER A 17 -12.31 31.91 58.37
CA SER A 17 -12.15 30.61 57.74
C SER A 17 -11.66 30.85 56.31
N VAL A 18 -10.34 30.79 56.14
CA VAL A 18 -9.72 30.76 54.82
C VAL A 18 -10.13 29.43 54.21
N ARG A 19 -11.29 29.43 53.52
CA ARG A 19 -11.75 28.30 52.71
C ARG A 19 -10.59 27.92 51.80
N ARG A 20 -9.96 26.78 52.09
CA ARG A 20 -8.90 26.21 51.24
C ARG A 20 -9.42 26.19 49.80
N PRO A 21 -8.61 26.56 48.80
CA PRO A 21 -9.07 26.65 47.43
C PRO A 21 -9.61 25.28 47.00
N GLY A 22 -10.94 25.18 46.88
CA GLY A 22 -11.62 23.95 46.51
C GLY A 22 -11.14 23.51 45.12
N PHE A 23 -10.70 22.26 45.03
CA PHE A 23 -10.39 21.62 43.75
C PHE A 23 -11.63 21.71 42.83
N PRO A 24 -11.47 21.93 41.51
CA PRO A 24 -12.61 22.25 40.65
C PRO A 24 -13.42 21.00 40.30
N VAL A 25 -14.21 20.49 41.25
CA VAL A 25 -15.00 19.24 41.14
C VAL A 25 -15.81 19.18 39.84
N LYS A 26 -16.41 20.30 39.40
CA LYS A 26 -17.14 20.37 38.12
C LYS A 26 -16.25 20.10 36.90
N MET A 27 -15.02 20.62 36.89
CA MET A 27 -14.04 20.36 35.82
C MET A 27 -13.51 18.93 35.89
N THR A 28 -13.39 18.35 37.09
CA THR A 28 -13.05 16.92 37.26
C THR A 28 -14.14 16.03 36.67
N ILE A 29 -15.41 16.31 36.95
CA ILE A 29 -16.56 15.56 36.37
C ILE A 29 -16.58 15.69 34.84
N LEU A 30 -16.41 16.90 34.30
CA LEU A 30 -16.32 17.13 32.85
C LEU A 30 -15.11 16.41 32.23
N THR A 31 -13.97 16.36 32.93
CA THR A 31 -12.78 15.63 32.48
C THR A 31 -13.03 14.13 32.43
N VAL A 32 -13.62 13.55 33.48
CA VAL A 32 -13.99 12.13 33.51
C VAL A 32 -15.00 11.82 32.42
N LEU A 33 -16.00 12.68 32.20
CA LEU A 33 -17.01 12.49 31.16
C LEU A 33 -16.41 12.53 29.74
N LEU A 34 -15.49 13.46 29.45
CA LEU A 34 -14.78 13.51 28.16
C LEU A 34 -13.86 12.29 27.95
N ILE A 35 -13.20 11.80 29.01
CA ILE A 35 -12.41 10.56 28.94
C ILE A 35 -13.34 9.35 28.70
N VAL A 36 -14.48 9.27 29.39
CA VAL A 36 -15.47 8.20 29.18
C VAL A 36 -16.04 8.25 27.76
N VAL A 37 -16.34 9.43 27.21
CA VAL A 37 -16.77 9.57 25.80
C VAL A 37 -15.68 9.09 24.84
N ALA A 38 -14.42 9.45 25.05
CA ALA A 38 -13.31 8.98 24.21
C ALA A 38 -13.11 7.45 24.30
N VAL A 39 -13.23 6.86 25.49
CA VAL A 39 -13.15 5.40 25.69
C VAL A 39 -14.35 4.68 25.09
N LEU A 40 -15.57 5.18 25.27
CA LEU A 40 -16.77 4.61 24.64
C LEU A 40 -16.69 4.70 23.12
N ALA A 41 -16.17 5.81 22.57
CA ALA A 41 -15.92 5.94 21.15
C ALA A 41 -14.91 4.89 20.64
N GLN A 42 -13.91 4.49 21.44
CA GLN A 42 -13.00 3.38 21.12
C GLN A 42 -13.61 1.98 21.27
N VAL A 43 -14.68 1.82 22.04
CA VAL A 43 -15.37 0.52 22.23
C VAL A 43 -16.45 0.30 21.17
N PHE A 44 -17.22 1.33 20.81
CA PHE A 44 -18.37 1.26 19.90
C PHE A 44 -18.04 1.63 18.44
N VAL A 45 -16.75 1.61 18.07
CA VAL A 45 -16.23 2.03 16.74
C VAL A 45 -16.98 1.38 15.60
N SER A 46 -17.06 0.05 15.59
CA SER A 46 -17.59 -0.71 14.46
C SER A 46 -19.04 -0.34 14.16
N GLU A 47 -19.87 -0.20 15.20
CA GLU A 47 -21.28 0.14 15.06
C GLU A 47 -21.47 1.59 14.57
N ILE A 48 -20.61 2.52 15.02
CA ILE A 48 -20.65 3.93 14.59
C ILE A 48 -20.18 4.08 13.13
N GLU A 49 -19.14 3.35 12.71
CA GLU A 49 -18.67 3.28 11.32
C GLU A 49 -19.59 2.48 10.39
N ASP A 50 -20.45 1.62 10.93
CA ASP A 50 -21.55 0.97 10.19
C ASP A 50 -22.68 1.96 9.87
N VAL A 51 -23.00 2.88 10.79
CA VAL A 51 -24.09 3.84 10.62
C VAL A 51 -23.69 5.09 9.81
N LEU A 52 -22.47 5.60 9.97
CA LEU A 52 -22.12 6.95 9.47
C LEU A 52 -21.56 7.00 8.04
N HIS A 53 -21.07 5.90 7.46
CA HIS A 53 -20.48 5.84 6.11
C HIS A 53 -19.36 6.86 5.80
N LEU A 54 -18.77 7.53 6.80
CA LEU A 54 -18.05 8.80 6.60
C LEU A 54 -16.63 8.70 5.99
N GLY A 55 -16.07 7.49 5.83
CA GLY A 55 -14.73 7.29 5.22
C GLY A 55 -13.55 7.92 5.98
N LEU A 56 -13.80 8.45 7.18
CA LEU A 56 -12.84 9.07 8.08
C LEU A 56 -12.73 8.21 9.34
N ASP A 57 -11.52 8.10 9.91
CA ASP A 57 -11.31 7.44 11.20
C ASP A 57 -12.03 8.26 12.30
N VAL A 58 -13.22 7.78 12.70
CA VAL A 58 -14.07 8.44 13.68
C VAL A 58 -13.41 8.44 15.06
N ILE A 59 -12.57 7.44 15.36
CA ILE A 59 -11.79 7.40 16.61
C ILE A 59 -10.84 8.58 16.64
N MET A 60 -10.07 8.81 15.58
CA MET A 60 -9.10 9.90 15.49
C MET A 60 -9.79 11.26 15.69
N VAL A 61 -10.90 11.50 14.98
CA VAL A 61 -11.65 12.77 15.07
C VAL A 61 -12.23 12.97 16.48
N VAL A 62 -12.92 11.96 17.05
CA VAL A 62 -13.53 12.08 18.38
C VAL A 62 -12.46 12.20 19.48
N THR A 63 -11.34 11.47 19.37
CA THR A 63 -10.23 11.54 20.33
C THR A 63 -9.53 12.90 20.27
N ALA A 64 -9.26 13.42 19.08
CA ALA A 64 -8.65 14.74 18.89
C ALA A 64 -9.58 15.88 19.39
N LEU A 65 -10.89 15.79 19.11
CA LEU A 65 -11.88 16.74 19.63
C LEU A 65 -11.97 16.66 21.16
N CYS A 66 -12.03 15.46 21.76
CA CYS A 66 -12.05 15.31 23.22
C CYS A 66 -10.78 15.88 23.87
N ALA A 67 -9.59 15.60 23.30
CA ALA A 67 -8.32 16.14 23.78
C ALA A 67 -8.27 17.68 23.65
N GLY A 68 -8.69 18.23 22.51
CA GLY A 68 -8.80 19.68 22.28
C GLY A 68 -9.76 20.34 23.27
N CYS A 69 -10.96 19.78 23.46
CA CYS A 69 -11.93 20.24 24.44
C CYS A 69 -11.39 20.20 25.87
N LEU A 70 -10.64 19.15 26.25
CA LEU A 70 -9.96 19.08 27.55
C LEU A 70 -8.94 20.20 27.71
N ILE A 71 -8.07 20.43 26.73
CA ILE A 71 -7.07 21.50 26.77
C ILE A 71 -7.75 22.87 26.91
N VAL A 72 -8.77 23.16 26.11
CA VAL A 72 -9.54 24.42 26.17
C VAL A 72 -10.24 24.57 27.52
N LEU A 73 -10.90 23.53 28.02
CA LEU A 73 -11.59 23.53 29.31
C LEU A 73 -10.64 23.85 30.49
N TRP A 74 -9.45 23.23 30.49
CA TRP A 74 -8.45 23.49 31.51
C TRP A 74 -7.77 24.85 31.35
N LEU A 75 -7.49 25.32 30.12
CA LEU A 75 -7.01 26.69 29.87
C LEU A 75 -8.01 27.75 30.36
N VAL A 76 -9.30 27.60 30.02
CA VAL A 76 -10.36 28.52 30.43
C VAL A 76 -10.50 28.53 31.96
N TRP A 77 -10.42 27.36 32.60
CA TRP A 77 -10.42 27.28 34.06
C TRP A 77 -9.18 27.95 34.67
N ILE A 78 -7.97 27.71 34.15
CA ILE A 78 -6.74 28.33 34.67
C ILE A 78 -6.80 29.86 34.56
N LEU A 79 -7.21 30.38 33.40
CA LEU A 79 -7.18 31.82 33.08
C LEU A 79 -8.32 32.62 33.72
N TRP A 80 -9.54 32.09 33.79
CA TRP A 80 -10.71 32.81 34.32
C TRP A 80 -11.35 32.15 35.55
N GLY A 81 -11.42 30.81 35.59
CA GLY A 81 -12.09 30.06 36.68
C GLY A 81 -11.28 29.91 37.98
N SER A 82 -9.95 30.06 37.92
CA SER A 82 -9.07 29.82 39.06
C SER A 82 -9.00 31.03 40.00
N ARG A 83 -8.99 30.79 41.32
CA ARG A 83 -8.74 31.84 42.32
C ARG A 83 -7.25 32.20 42.46
N TRP A 84 -6.43 31.84 41.48
CA TRP A 84 -5.00 32.14 41.48
C TRP A 84 -4.72 33.61 41.13
N ARG A 85 -3.63 34.17 41.69
CA ARG A 85 -3.09 35.47 41.27
C ARG A 85 -2.73 35.43 39.78
N TRP A 86 -2.88 36.54 39.07
CA TRP A 86 -2.74 36.63 37.60
C TRP A 86 -1.45 35.98 37.07
N TRP A 87 -0.30 36.19 37.72
CA TRP A 87 0.97 35.58 37.31
C TRP A 87 0.98 34.05 37.44
N LYS A 88 0.30 33.48 38.46
CA LYS A 88 0.14 32.02 38.59
C LYS A 88 -0.77 31.45 37.51
N ARG A 89 -1.76 32.23 37.03
CA ARG A 89 -2.60 31.84 35.89
C ARG A 89 -1.79 31.78 34.60
N LEU A 90 -0.96 32.80 34.33
CA LEU A 90 -0.03 32.81 33.20
C LEU A 90 0.94 31.63 33.27
N VAL A 91 1.58 31.39 34.41
CA VAL A 91 2.47 30.23 34.60
C VAL A 91 1.73 28.90 34.38
N GLY A 92 0.52 28.74 34.93
CA GLY A 92 -0.28 27.52 34.72
C GLY A 92 -0.68 27.29 33.26
N ALA A 93 -1.07 28.34 32.55
CA ALA A 93 -1.42 28.26 31.13
C ALA A 93 -0.18 27.97 30.27
N LEU A 94 0.96 28.62 30.55
CA LEU A 94 2.24 28.34 29.90
C LEU A 94 2.71 26.90 30.15
N VAL A 95 2.56 26.37 31.37
CA VAL A 95 2.88 24.97 31.68
C VAL A 95 1.98 24.00 30.90
N LEU A 96 0.68 24.28 30.76
CA LEU A 96 -0.22 23.44 29.98
C LEU A 96 0.11 23.47 28.48
N VAL A 97 0.34 24.66 27.91
CA VAL A 97 0.76 24.82 26.50
C VAL A 97 2.12 24.16 26.27
N PHE A 98 3.08 24.35 27.17
CA PHE A 98 4.39 23.73 27.09
C PHE A 98 4.32 22.21 27.26
N ALA A 99 3.43 21.67 28.09
CA ALA A 99 3.23 20.23 28.22
C ALA A 99 2.68 19.60 26.93
N VAL A 100 1.71 20.26 26.26
CA VAL A 100 1.22 19.83 24.95
C VAL A 100 2.31 19.92 23.88
N TYR A 101 3.05 21.04 23.83
CA TYR A 101 4.18 21.21 22.93
C TYR A 101 5.29 20.17 23.16
N ALA A 102 5.66 19.92 24.42
CA ALA A 102 6.63 18.91 24.80
C ALA A 102 6.16 17.51 24.42
N LEU A 103 4.87 17.18 24.60
CA LEU A 103 4.32 15.89 24.18
C LEU A 103 4.43 15.70 22.66
N LEU A 104 4.10 16.73 21.86
CA LEU A 104 4.28 16.75 20.40
C LEU A 104 5.75 16.80 19.95
N LYS A 105 6.69 17.16 20.84
CA LYS A 105 8.15 17.12 20.65
C LYS A 105 8.83 15.89 21.25
N ILE A 106 8.09 15.04 21.96
CA ILE A 106 8.55 13.77 22.53
C ILE A 106 8.01 12.61 21.69
N PHE A 107 6.78 12.72 21.20
CA PHE A 107 6.12 11.72 20.36
C PHE A 107 5.85 12.28 18.96
N ARG A 108 6.35 11.58 17.93
CA ARG A 108 5.95 11.83 16.55
C ARG A 108 4.67 11.06 16.22
N PRO A 109 3.73 11.63 15.47
CA PRO A 109 2.62 10.88 14.89
C PRO A 109 3.14 9.94 13.80
N VAL A 110 2.67 8.69 13.81
CA VAL A 110 2.87 7.70 12.73
C VAL A 110 1.56 7.58 11.97
N HIS A 111 1.57 8.00 10.71
CA HIS A 111 0.41 7.94 9.83
C HIS A 111 0.45 6.69 8.95
N GLY A 112 -0.72 6.06 8.76
CA GLY A 112 -0.96 5.01 7.78
C GLY A 112 -1.03 5.56 6.36
N GLY A 113 -1.40 4.71 5.41
CA GLY A 113 -1.43 5.02 3.98
C GLY A 113 -2.27 6.25 3.64
N ASP A 114 -3.56 6.21 3.99
CA ASP A 114 -4.51 7.33 3.79
C ASP A 114 -4.38 8.45 4.87
N VAL A 115 -3.16 8.72 5.34
CA VAL A 115 -2.82 9.76 6.36
C VAL A 115 -3.49 9.58 7.74
N ASN A 116 -4.26 8.52 7.96
CA ASN A 116 -4.87 8.22 9.26
C ASN A 116 -3.81 8.03 10.35
N LEU A 117 -4.00 8.61 11.53
CA LEU A 117 -3.06 8.50 12.65
C LEU A 117 -3.14 7.11 13.28
N VAL A 118 -2.14 6.26 13.02
CA VAL A 118 -2.10 4.88 13.53
C VAL A 118 -1.63 4.81 14.97
N ARG A 119 -0.52 5.49 15.29
CA ARG A 119 0.06 5.52 16.65
C ARG A 119 0.94 6.75 16.87
N PHE A 120 1.18 7.08 18.14
CA PHE A 120 2.26 7.97 18.54
C PHE A 120 3.51 7.15 18.88
N GLU A 121 4.68 7.56 18.38
CA GLU A 121 5.95 6.88 18.58
C GLU A 121 6.98 7.84 19.20
N PRO A 122 7.72 7.47 20.25
CA PRO A 122 8.73 8.35 20.83
C PRO A 122 9.84 8.69 19.82
N ILE A 123 10.31 9.93 19.80
CA ILE A 123 11.32 10.40 18.83
C ILE A 123 12.67 9.68 19.00
N TRP A 124 12.98 9.17 20.20
CA TRP A 124 14.18 8.35 20.44
C TRP A 124 14.10 6.93 19.85
N VAL A 125 12.96 6.52 19.26
CA VAL A 125 12.89 5.30 18.44
C VAL A 125 13.59 5.59 17.10
N GLN A 126 14.90 5.39 17.09
CA GLN A 126 15.70 5.40 15.88
C GLN A 126 15.30 4.20 15.01
N ARG A 127 14.62 4.47 13.90
CA ARG A 127 14.54 3.51 12.80
C ARG A 127 15.95 3.41 12.22
N ARG A 128 16.49 2.19 12.12
CA ARG A 128 17.79 1.97 11.45
C ARG A 128 17.66 2.47 10.01
N SER A 129 18.53 3.35 9.58
CA SER A 129 18.56 3.83 8.19
C SER A 129 19.17 2.77 7.27
N VAL A 130 18.72 2.77 6.02
CA VAL A 130 19.35 2.01 4.95
C VAL A 130 20.77 2.52 4.71
N LEU A 131 21.68 1.64 4.28
CA LEU A 131 23.03 2.03 3.86
C LEU A 131 22.95 2.90 2.60
N THR A 132 23.25 4.19 2.75
CA THR A 132 23.36 5.15 1.65
C THR A 132 24.75 5.20 1.03
N THR A 133 25.78 4.77 1.76
CA THR A 133 27.17 4.70 1.30
C THR A 133 27.39 3.52 0.35
N ASP A 134 28.34 3.67 -0.58
CA ASP A 134 28.77 2.57 -1.44
C ASP A 134 29.44 1.47 -0.63
N VAL A 135 28.80 0.30 -0.63
CA VAL A 135 29.38 -0.94 -0.13
C VAL A 135 30.11 -1.61 -1.29
N LEU A 136 31.35 -2.05 -1.08
CA LEU A 136 32.04 -2.93 -2.02
C LEU A 136 31.37 -4.31 -2.00
N LEU A 137 30.38 -4.49 -2.87
CA LEU A 137 29.67 -5.75 -3.06
C LEU A 137 30.49 -6.65 -3.98
N HIS A 138 30.73 -7.90 -3.56
CA HIS A 138 31.65 -8.84 -4.23
C HIS A 138 31.02 -10.22 -4.50
N ALA A 139 29.69 -10.33 -4.42
CA ALA A 139 28.96 -11.58 -4.53
C ALA A 139 28.00 -11.55 -5.72
N THR A 140 28.20 -12.44 -6.69
CA THR A 140 27.32 -12.62 -7.85
C THR A 140 26.04 -13.33 -7.44
N ALA A 141 24.89 -12.87 -7.93
CA ALA A 141 23.64 -13.63 -7.89
C ALA A 141 23.52 -14.58 -9.09
N ASP A 142 22.75 -15.65 -8.97
CA ASP A 142 22.37 -16.51 -10.10
C ASP A 142 20.86 -16.39 -10.31
N LEU A 143 20.48 -15.55 -11.27
CA LEU A 143 19.09 -15.34 -11.70
C LEU A 143 18.79 -16.04 -13.04
N ALA A 144 19.67 -16.92 -13.52
CA ALA A 144 19.48 -17.65 -14.77
C ALA A 144 18.71 -18.96 -14.54
N VAL A 145 19.06 -19.71 -13.50
CA VAL A 145 18.41 -21.00 -13.19
C VAL A 145 16.94 -20.79 -12.80
N GLU A 146 16.04 -21.51 -13.48
CA GLU A 146 14.60 -21.48 -13.19
C GLU A 146 14.17 -22.58 -12.21
N SER A 147 13.19 -22.29 -11.36
CA SER A 147 12.55 -23.26 -10.47
C SER A 147 11.03 -23.21 -10.57
N LEU A 148 10.37 -24.35 -10.34
CA LEU A 148 8.91 -24.45 -10.12
C LEU A 148 8.42 -23.60 -8.94
N THR A 149 9.33 -23.11 -8.10
CA THR A 149 9.04 -22.24 -6.96
C THR A 149 9.37 -20.77 -7.20
N ASP A 150 9.77 -20.37 -8.41
CA ASP A 150 10.11 -18.98 -8.70
C ASP A 150 8.89 -18.05 -8.67
N PHE A 151 9.16 -16.80 -8.30
CA PHE A 151 8.20 -15.69 -8.31
C PHE A 151 8.80 -14.53 -9.14
N PRO A 152 9.02 -14.71 -10.45
CA PRO A 152 9.97 -13.88 -11.21
C PRO A 152 9.44 -12.50 -11.60
N ARG A 153 8.19 -12.15 -11.26
CA ARG A 153 7.51 -10.93 -11.69
C ARG A 153 6.33 -10.58 -10.77
N PHE A 154 5.75 -9.40 -11.00
CA PHE A 154 4.54 -8.94 -10.32
C PHE A 154 3.41 -9.98 -10.33
N LEU A 155 2.80 -10.22 -9.16
CA LEU A 155 1.76 -11.23 -8.93
C LEU A 155 2.14 -12.68 -9.33
N GLY A 156 3.44 -12.97 -9.39
CA GLY A 156 3.99 -14.31 -9.52
C GLY A 156 4.13 -14.81 -10.96
N SER A 157 4.60 -16.05 -11.10
CA SER A 157 4.77 -16.71 -12.41
C SER A 157 3.45 -16.83 -13.19
N THR A 158 2.32 -16.97 -12.50
CA THR A 158 0.94 -17.01 -13.03
C THR A 158 0.35 -15.65 -13.37
N GLN A 159 0.93 -14.55 -12.87
CA GLN A 159 0.44 -13.19 -13.03
C GLN A 159 -1.03 -13.00 -12.58
N ASN A 160 -1.47 -13.70 -11.54
CA ASN A 160 -2.84 -13.57 -11.01
C ASN A 160 -2.92 -13.61 -9.47
N GLY A 161 -1.78 -13.55 -8.78
CA GLY A 161 -1.71 -13.58 -7.32
C GLY A 161 -1.89 -14.98 -6.72
N MET A 162 -2.05 -16.03 -7.53
CA MET A 162 -1.98 -17.42 -7.08
C MET A 162 -0.55 -17.96 -7.25
N VAL A 163 -0.02 -18.61 -6.21
CA VAL A 163 1.25 -19.34 -6.31
C VAL A 163 1.08 -20.59 -7.17
N ALA A 164 2.06 -20.83 -8.05
CA ALA A 164 2.01 -21.87 -9.06
C ALA A 164 2.21 -23.30 -8.49
N ASN A 165 2.04 -24.29 -9.38
CA ASN A 165 2.50 -25.67 -9.18
C ASN A 165 1.91 -26.40 -7.96
N GLY A 166 0.67 -26.03 -7.57
CA GLY A 166 -0.08 -26.74 -6.54
C GLY A 166 0.51 -26.66 -5.14
N GLN A 167 1.37 -25.66 -4.87
CA GLN A 167 1.91 -25.43 -3.54
C GLN A 167 0.79 -25.17 -2.52
N GLN A 168 0.89 -25.79 -1.34
CA GLN A 168 -0.07 -25.64 -0.25
C GLN A 168 0.65 -25.32 1.05
N ILE A 169 0.05 -24.44 1.84
CA ILE A 169 0.50 -24.11 3.20
C ILE A 169 -0.01 -25.18 4.16
N GLU A 170 0.85 -25.62 5.09
CA GLU A 170 0.43 -26.45 6.21
C GLU A 170 -0.31 -25.56 7.22
N THR A 171 -1.63 -25.73 7.35
CA THR A 171 -2.49 -24.82 8.12
C THR A 171 -2.44 -25.03 9.63
N ALA A 172 -1.98 -26.20 10.09
CA ALA A 172 -1.93 -26.55 11.51
C ALA A 172 -0.81 -25.79 12.25
N GLY A 173 -1.20 -24.86 13.12
CA GLY A 173 -0.23 -24.04 13.88
C GLY A 173 0.62 -23.12 12.99
N VAL A 174 0.10 -22.72 11.83
CA VAL A 174 0.89 -22.06 10.78
C VAL A 174 1.50 -20.73 11.23
N ALA A 175 0.79 -19.96 12.05
CA ALA A 175 1.28 -18.66 12.53
C ALA A 175 2.32 -18.85 13.65
N GLU A 176 2.19 -19.89 14.45
CA GLU A 176 3.11 -20.29 15.51
C GLU A 176 4.41 -20.92 14.96
N ASN A 177 4.29 -21.64 13.84
CA ASN A 177 5.39 -22.28 13.13
C ASN A 177 6.13 -21.34 12.16
N ALA A 178 5.55 -20.18 11.82
CA ALA A 178 6.17 -19.20 10.93
C ALA A 178 7.40 -18.55 11.60
N ARG A 179 8.55 -18.64 10.93
CA ARG A 179 9.84 -18.15 11.46
C ARG A 179 10.39 -16.99 10.64
N ILE A 180 10.50 -15.81 11.25
CA ILE A 180 11.26 -14.70 10.65
C ILE A 180 12.74 -15.10 10.61
N LEU A 181 13.31 -15.23 9.40
CA LEU A 181 14.72 -15.57 9.18
C LEU A 181 15.60 -14.34 9.36
N TRP A 182 15.16 -13.21 8.80
CA TRP A 182 15.80 -11.91 8.95
C TRP A 182 14.74 -10.80 8.82
N LYS A 183 15.04 -9.65 9.43
CA LYS A 183 14.32 -8.39 9.26
C LYS A 183 15.32 -7.24 9.25
N GLN A 184 15.23 -6.35 8.27
CA GLN A 184 16.19 -5.26 8.07
C GLN A 184 15.54 -4.00 7.47
N PRO A 185 16.19 -2.84 7.53
CA PRO A 185 15.76 -1.65 6.80
C PRO A 185 15.79 -1.87 5.29
N ILE A 186 14.85 -1.26 4.57
CA ILE A 186 14.81 -1.19 3.11
C ILE A 186 14.50 0.25 2.67
N GLY A 187 14.89 0.64 1.46
CA GLY A 187 14.62 1.98 0.93
C GLY A 187 13.13 2.20 0.66
N ALA A 188 12.70 3.46 0.61
CA ALA A 188 11.29 3.78 0.39
C ALA A 188 10.81 3.30 -0.99
N GLY A 189 9.54 2.94 -1.14
CA GLY A 189 8.97 2.51 -2.41
C GLY A 189 8.01 1.33 -2.27
N TRP A 190 7.26 1.11 -3.35
CA TRP A 190 6.06 0.25 -3.38
C TRP A 190 6.21 -0.99 -4.27
N SER A 191 7.38 -1.13 -4.90
CA SER A 191 7.83 -2.34 -5.59
C SER A 191 7.65 -3.58 -4.71
N GLY A 192 7.11 -4.66 -5.27
CA GLY A 192 7.18 -5.99 -4.67
C GLY A 192 8.59 -6.59 -4.78
N PHE A 193 8.76 -7.82 -4.31
CA PHE A 193 9.94 -8.62 -4.67
C PHE A 193 9.62 -9.54 -5.85
N SER A 194 10.58 -9.68 -6.75
CA SER A 194 10.63 -10.79 -7.70
C SER A 194 11.79 -11.70 -7.34
N ALA A 195 11.53 -13.00 -7.22
CA ALA A 195 12.46 -13.98 -6.69
C ALA A 195 12.72 -15.12 -7.67
N ARG A 196 13.99 -15.52 -7.76
CA ARG A 196 14.46 -16.68 -8.52
C ARG A 196 15.70 -17.28 -7.84
N ASN A 197 15.76 -18.60 -7.77
CA ASN A 197 16.97 -19.35 -7.37
C ASN A 197 17.66 -18.84 -6.08
N GLY A 198 16.87 -18.50 -5.04
CA GLY A 198 17.42 -18.05 -3.75
C GLY A 198 17.81 -16.57 -3.67
N TYR A 199 17.59 -15.78 -4.73
CA TYR A 199 17.80 -14.34 -4.78
C TYR A 199 16.51 -13.59 -5.08
N ALA A 200 16.38 -12.37 -4.56
CA ALA A 200 15.20 -11.53 -4.73
C ALA A 200 15.57 -10.10 -5.13
N VAL A 201 14.91 -9.60 -6.17
CA VAL A 201 15.10 -8.29 -6.76
C VAL A 201 13.91 -7.39 -6.46
N THR A 202 14.15 -6.11 -6.14
CA THR A 202 13.12 -5.10 -5.88
C THR A 202 13.63 -3.69 -6.20
N MET A 203 12.72 -2.71 -6.31
CA MET A 203 13.08 -1.30 -6.47
C MET A 203 12.87 -0.50 -5.18
N GLU A 204 13.73 0.48 -4.94
CA GLU A 204 13.68 1.31 -3.73
C GLU A 204 14.36 2.68 -3.94
N GLN A 205 14.02 3.65 -3.10
CA GLN A 205 14.65 4.97 -3.03
C GLN A 205 15.72 4.98 -1.93
N ARG A 206 16.93 5.43 -2.26
CA ARG A 206 17.99 5.74 -1.28
C ARG A 206 18.50 7.16 -1.52
N GLY A 207 17.97 8.13 -0.76
CA GLY A 207 18.27 9.56 -0.97
C GLY A 207 17.66 10.05 -2.29
N ASP A 208 18.46 10.70 -3.12
CA ASP A 208 18.09 11.18 -4.46
C ASP A 208 18.20 10.11 -5.57
N GLN A 209 18.47 8.84 -5.22
CA GLN A 209 18.62 7.74 -6.18
C GLN A 209 17.45 6.74 -6.10
N GLU A 210 16.78 6.50 -7.23
CA GLU A 210 16.04 5.27 -7.45
C GLU A 210 17.04 4.14 -7.70
N CYS A 211 16.78 2.99 -7.07
CA CYS A 211 17.69 1.85 -7.05
C CYS A 211 16.94 0.57 -7.44
N VAL A 212 17.56 -0.25 -8.29
CA VAL A 212 17.21 -1.68 -8.42
C VAL A 212 18.20 -2.46 -7.57
N THR A 213 17.71 -3.35 -6.71
CA THR A 213 18.53 -4.06 -5.72
C THR A 213 18.26 -5.55 -5.73
N CYS A 214 19.30 -6.35 -5.51
CA CYS A 214 19.21 -7.79 -5.35
C CYS A 214 19.72 -8.21 -3.97
N TYR A 215 18.96 -9.06 -3.30
CA TYR A 215 19.24 -9.61 -1.98
C TYR A 215 19.24 -11.14 -2.02
N GLU A 216 20.08 -11.79 -1.22
CA GLU A 216 19.98 -13.23 -0.97
C GLU A 216 18.88 -13.53 0.05
N ILE A 217 17.95 -14.40 -0.34
CA ILE A 217 16.73 -14.68 0.42
C ILE A 217 17.04 -15.35 1.76
N GLN A 218 18.11 -16.12 1.85
CA GLN A 218 18.45 -16.86 3.06
C GLN A 218 19.06 -15.98 4.18
N THR A 219 19.70 -14.86 3.83
CA THR A 219 20.48 -14.03 4.75
C THR A 219 19.98 -12.58 4.85
N GLY A 220 19.32 -12.07 3.80
CA GLY A 220 19.00 -10.66 3.62
C GLY A 220 20.19 -9.85 3.09
N GLU A 221 21.33 -10.46 2.78
CA GLU A 221 22.51 -9.74 2.30
C GLU A 221 22.25 -9.13 0.92
N LEU A 222 22.48 -7.81 0.78
CA LEU A 222 22.49 -7.10 -0.49
C LEU A 222 23.66 -7.63 -1.34
N LYS A 223 23.38 -8.18 -2.52
CA LYS A 223 24.38 -8.74 -3.44
C LYS A 223 24.81 -7.75 -4.52
N TRP A 224 23.87 -6.96 -5.05
CA TRP A 224 24.18 -5.84 -5.94
C TRP A 224 23.13 -4.72 -5.86
N ILE A 225 23.53 -3.52 -6.30
CA ILE A 225 22.68 -2.33 -6.40
C ILE A 225 23.00 -1.55 -7.68
N SER A 226 21.98 -1.30 -8.50
CA SER A 226 22.05 -0.42 -9.66
C SER A 226 21.26 0.85 -9.36
N ARG A 227 21.77 2.02 -9.77
CA ARG A 227 21.30 3.34 -9.33
C ARG A 227 21.00 4.27 -10.49
N HIS A 228 20.00 5.13 -10.31
CA HIS A 228 19.67 6.22 -11.21
C HIS A 228 19.21 7.45 -10.41
N ALA A 229 19.66 8.64 -10.82
CA ALA A 229 19.30 9.90 -10.19
C ALA A 229 17.86 10.30 -10.55
N ALA A 230 16.94 9.87 -9.71
CA ALA A 230 15.51 10.16 -9.79
C ALA A 230 14.92 10.08 -8.38
N CYS A 231 13.86 10.86 -8.13
CA CYS A 231 13.02 10.73 -6.95
C CYS A 231 11.61 11.16 -7.33
N HIS A 232 10.60 10.37 -6.97
CA HIS A 232 9.21 10.74 -7.15
C HIS A 232 8.45 10.75 -5.83
N GLN A 233 7.68 11.81 -5.63
CA GLN A 233 6.65 11.97 -4.63
C GLN A 233 5.52 12.79 -5.28
N ASP A 234 4.27 12.45 -4.99
CA ASP A 234 3.13 13.20 -5.50
C ASP A 234 3.01 14.57 -4.81
N LYS A 235 2.32 15.51 -5.46
CA LYS A 235 2.18 16.90 -4.99
C LYS A 235 1.49 17.04 -3.63
N MET A 236 0.76 16.02 -3.16
CA MET A 236 0.06 16.01 -1.88
C MET A 236 0.77 15.15 -0.81
N GLY A 237 1.87 14.48 -1.19
CA GLY A 237 2.61 13.51 -0.37
C GLY A 237 1.84 12.24 0.01
N LEU A 238 0.64 12.01 -0.55
CA LEU A 238 -0.27 10.94 -0.14
C LEU A 238 0.20 9.55 -0.59
N GLY A 239 0.74 9.45 -1.81
CA GLY A 239 1.30 8.23 -2.38
C GLY A 239 2.76 8.00 -1.95
N ARG A 240 3.37 8.97 -1.28
CA ARG A 240 4.74 8.93 -0.73
C ARG A 240 5.83 8.60 -1.77
N ILE A 241 7.06 8.49 -1.26
CA ILE A 241 8.29 8.48 -2.04
C ILE A 241 8.56 7.11 -2.70
N GLY A 242 9.07 7.13 -3.92
CA GLY A 242 9.89 6.07 -4.50
C GLY A 242 9.25 5.24 -5.62
N PRO A 243 9.99 4.27 -6.18
CA PRO A 243 9.55 3.47 -7.31
C PRO A 243 8.39 2.53 -6.92
N ARG A 244 7.47 2.31 -7.87
CA ARG A 244 6.26 1.49 -7.69
C ARG A 244 6.25 0.22 -8.52
N SER A 245 6.89 0.24 -9.70
CA SER A 245 6.99 -0.94 -10.56
C SER A 245 7.72 -2.09 -9.85
N THR A 246 7.30 -3.32 -10.13
CA THR A 246 7.99 -4.54 -9.66
C THR A 246 8.84 -5.07 -10.81
N PRO A 247 10.16 -5.26 -10.64
CA PRO A 247 11.03 -5.78 -11.69
C PRO A 247 10.58 -7.15 -12.19
N THR A 248 10.91 -7.47 -13.44
CA THR A 248 10.72 -8.81 -14.01
C THR A 248 12.08 -9.44 -14.26
N ILE A 249 12.24 -10.68 -13.77
CA ILE A 249 13.41 -11.53 -13.96
C ILE A 249 13.11 -12.49 -15.11
N HIS A 250 13.99 -12.55 -16.11
CA HIS A 250 13.88 -13.51 -17.20
C HIS A 250 15.27 -13.78 -17.79
N ASP A 251 15.61 -15.07 -17.97
CA ASP A 251 16.88 -15.55 -18.54
C ASP A 251 18.14 -14.81 -18.03
N GLY A 252 18.31 -14.77 -16.71
CA GLY A 252 19.47 -14.10 -16.09
C GLY A 252 19.49 -12.57 -16.19
N ARG A 253 18.47 -11.94 -16.78
CA ARG A 253 18.33 -10.48 -16.90
C ARG A 253 17.22 -9.95 -15.98
N VAL A 254 17.35 -8.69 -15.59
CA VAL A 254 16.37 -7.94 -14.78
C VAL A 254 15.87 -6.74 -15.55
N TYR A 255 14.55 -6.62 -15.69
CA TYR A 255 13.87 -5.53 -16.36
C TYR A 255 13.11 -4.68 -15.35
N ALA A 256 13.30 -3.37 -15.34
CA ALA A 256 12.68 -2.47 -14.38
C ALA A 256 12.31 -1.10 -15.00
N VAL A 257 11.23 -0.48 -14.52
CA VAL A 257 10.79 0.87 -14.91
C VAL A 257 10.75 1.76 -13.68
N GLY A 258 11.59 2.81 -13.66
CA GLY A 258 11.60 3.84 -12.62
C GLY A 258 10.31 4.66 -12.58
N ALA A 259 10.05 5.35 -11.48
CA ALA A 259 8.83 6.14 -11.29
C ALA A 259 8.63 7.18 -12.43
N VAL A 260 9.74 7.73 -12.92
CA VAL A 260 9.81 8.76 -13.96
C VAL A 260 10.14 8.20 -15.35
N GLY A 261 9.96 6.90 -15.60
CA GLY A 261 10.03 6.35 -16.96
C GLY A 261 11.43 6.02 -17.49
N ASN A 262 12.44 5.90 -16.64
CA ASN A 262 13.68 5.21 -17.01
C ASN A 262 13.42 3.69 -17.06
N LEU A 263 13.49 3.09 -18.25
CA LEU A 263 13.40 1.65 -18.47
C LEU A 263 14.81 1.07 -18.59
N VAL A 264 15.17 0.11 -17.73
CA VAL A 264 16.48 -0.55 -17.73
C VAL A 264 16.39 -2.05 -17.93
N CYS A 265 17.38 -2.61 -18.62
CA CYS A 265 17.75 -4.02 -18.59
C CYS A 265 19.12 -4.15 -17.91
N LEU A 266 19.17 -4.93 -16.84
CA LEU A 266 20.37 -5.19 -16.05
C LEU A 266 20.77 -6.66 -16.16
N ASN A 267 22.07 -6.91 -16.08
CA ASN A 267 22.61 -8.24 -15.85
C ASN A 267 22.23 -8.68 -14.43
N GLY A 268 21.54 -9.81 -14.30
CA GLY A 268 21.04 -10.31 -13.02
C GLY A 268 22.13 -10.78 -12.07
N ALA A 269 23.36 -11.01 -12.56
CA ALA A 269 24.46 -11.49 -11.73
C ALA A 269 25.12 -10.37 -10.89
N ASP A 270 25.26 -9.17 -11.44
CA ASP A 270 26.01 -8.06 -10.84
C ASP A 270 25.29 -6.71 -10.87
N GLY A 271 24.09 -6.64 -11.47
CA GLY A 271 23.32 -5.40 -11.63
C GLY A 271 23.86 -4.44 -12.69
N SER A 272 24.86 -4.83 -13.49
CA SER A 272 25.45 -3.99 -14.53
C SER A 272 24.44 -3.69 -15.64
N LEU A 273 24.53 -2.49 -16.22
CA LEU A 273 23.62 -2.04 -17.26
C LEU A 273 23.90 -2.76 -18.59
N VAL A 274 22.88 -3.42 -19.16
CA VAL A 274 22.93 -4.00 -20.51
C VAL A 274 22.43 -2.98 -21.53
N TRP A 275 21.23 -2.44 -21.30
CA TRP A 275 20.65 -1.35 -22.09
C TRP A 275 19.65 -0.54 -21.27
N GLN A 276 19.36 0.69 -21.70
CA GLN A 276 18.33 1.55 -21.11
C GLN A 276 17.55 2.31 -22.20
N GLN A 277 16.34 2.72 -21.87
CA GLN A 277 15.49 3.60 -22.68
C GLN A 277 14.80 4.64 -21.81
N ASP A 278 14.68 5.86 -22.32
CA ASP A 278 13.90 6.93 -21.70
C ASP A 278 12.51 6.96 -22.31
N LEU A 279 11.51 6.50 -21.56
CA LEU A 279 10.12 6.50 -22.02
C LEU A 279 9.59 7.91 -22.27
N ASN A 280 10.11 8.94 -21.60
CA ASN A 280 9.67 10.32 -21.78
C ASN A 280 10.06 10.84 -23.16
N VAL A 281 11.31 10.57 -23.58
CA VAL A 281 11.80 10.91 -24.93
C VAL A 281 11.00 10.19 -26.01
N ILE A 282 10.66 8.92 -25.78
CA ILE A 282 9.88 8.10 -26.73
C ILE A 282 8.41 8.59 -26.86
N LEU A 283 7.84 9.15 -25.79
CA LEU A 283 6.43 9.53 -25.69
C LEU A 283 6.16 11.05 -25.75
N GLY A 284 7.19 11.91 -25.76
CA GLY A 284 7.02 13.37 -25.70
C GLY A 284 6.61 13.90 -24.31
N ILE A 285 6.87 13.12 -23.26
CA ILE A 285 6.53 13.51 -21.88
C ILE A 285 7.59 14.50 -21.37
N LYS A 286 7.12 15.53 -20.68
CA LYS A 286 7.95 16.54 -20.02
C LYS A 286 8.00 16.24 -18.53
N LEU A 287 9.19 16.28 -17.95
CA LEU A 287 9.37 16.19 -16.51
C LEU A 287 9.53 17.60 -15.92
N SER A 288 8.81 17.86 -14.83
CA SER A 288 8.98 19.03 -13.97
C SER A 288 9.68 18.61 -12.67
N GLU A 289 10.55 19.49 -12.14
CA GLU A 289 11.28 19.26 -10.89
C GLU A 289 10.86 20.25 -9.80
N VAL A 290 10.75 19.79 -8.55
CA VAL A 290 10.58 20.63 -7.36
C VAL A 290 11.60 20.19 -6.30
N GLU A 291 12.34 21.15 -5.75
CA GLU A 291 13.26 20.91 -4.64
C GLU A 291 12.46 20.78 -3.33
N GLY A 292 12.58 19.62 -2.68
CA GLY A 292 11.95 19.32 -1.40
C GLY A 292 12.64 20.04 -0.24
N SER A 293 11.94 20.10 0.90
CA SER A 293 12.49 20.71 2.13
C SER A 293 13.63 19.90 2.78
N ASP A 294 13.88 18.69 2.26
CA ASP A 294 15.01 17.81 2.55
C ASP A 294 16.22 18.03 1.61
N GLY A 295 16.07 18.88 0.58
CA GLY A 295 17.08 19.13 -0.44
C GLY A 295 17.10 18.12 -1.59
N PHE A 296 16.15 17.17 -1.64
CA PHE A 296 16.03 16.25 -2.77
C PHE A 296 15.15 16.83 -3.88
N LYS A 297 15.51 16.56 -5.13
CA LYS A 297 14.71 16.96 -6.30
C LYS A 297 13.64 15.93 -6.59
N THR A 298 12.39 16.30 -6.38
CA THR A 298 11.23 15.49 -6.74
C THR A 298 10.80 15.77 -8.17
N GLN A 299 10.61 14.72 -8.96
CA GLN A 299 10.26 14.75 -10.38
C GLN A 299 8.84 14.21 -10.61
N PHE A 300 8.12 14.80 -11.58
CA PHE A 300 6.80 14.33 -12.02
C PHE A 300 6.58 14.61 -13.51
N GLU A 301 5.76 13.76 -14.15
CA GLU A 301 5.27 14.00 -15.51
C GLU A 301 4.36 15.25 -15.50
N GLU A 302 4.73 16.29 -16.26
CA GLU A 302 4.07 17.61 -16.25
C GLU A 302 2.85 17.65 -17.16
N ASN A 303 2.93 17.01 -18.32
CA ASN A 303 1.93 17.04 -19.38
C ASN A 303 1.08 15.75 -19.45
N THR A 304 1.03 14.94 -18.38
CA THR A 304 0.20 13.72 -18.29
C THR A 304 -0.66 13.73 -17.02
N ARG A 305 -1.67 12.85 -16.97
CA ARG A 305 -2.55 12.66 -15.79
C ARG A 305 -1.98 11.70 -14.74
N LEU A 306 -0.73 11.26 -14.86
CA LEU A 306 -0.16 10.18 -14.04
C LEU A 306 0.33 10.68 -12.66
N ALA A 307 -0.61 11.01 -11.77
CA ALA A 307 -0.32 11.66 -10.49
C ALA A 307 0.56 10.84 -9.53
N TRP A 308 0.53 9.50 -9.62
CA TRP A 308 1.23 8.59 -8.73
C TRP A 308 2.40 7.86 -9.40
N ALA A 309 2.97 8.41 -10.47
CA ALA A 309 4.10 7.85 -11.23
C ALA A 309 3.88 6.45 -11.85
N ARG A 310 4.88 5.95 -12.59
CA ARG A 310 4.78 4.65 -13.29
C ARG A 310 4.84 3.48 -12.30
N ALA A 311 3.80 2.64 -12.36
CA ALA A 311 3.65 1.44 -11.52
C ALA A 311 3.56 0.12 -12.30
N GLY A 312 3.27 0.16 -13.62
CA GLY A 312 3.16 -1.05 -14.43
C GLY A 312 4.48 -1.84 -14.46
N ALA A 313 4.41 -3.14 -14.15
CA ALA A 313 5.54 -4.06 -14.22
C ALA A 313 5.88 -4.41 -15.69
N PRO A 314 7.18 -4.58 -16.05
CA PRO A 314 7.54 -5.02 -17.40
C PRO A 314 7.10 -6.45 -17.67
N LEU A 315 6.55 -6.71 -18.85
CA LEU A 315 6.12 -8.02 -19.30
C LEU A 315 7.05 -8.54 -20.39
N VAL A 316 7.72 -9.67 -20.16
CA VAL A 316 8.41 -10.39 -21.24
C VAL A 316 7.38 -11.22 -22.02
N VAL A 317 7.33 -11.01 -23.34
CA VAL A 317 6.56 -11.81 -24.30
C VAL A 317 7.49 -12.22 -25.43
N ASP A 318 7.79 -13.52 -25.51
CA ASP A 318 8.69 -14.09 -26.51
C ASP A 318 10.02 -13.30 -26.54
N GLU A 319 10.44 -12.76 -27.68
CA GLU A 319 11.67 -11.94 -27.82
C GLU A 319 11.43 -10.42 -27.59
N THR A 320 10.41 -10.06 -26.80
CA THR A 320 10.03 -8.67 -26.55
C THR A 320 9.80 -8.37 -25.08
N LEU A 321 10.13 -7.13 -24.69
CA LEU A 321 9.74 -6.56 -23.41
C LEU A 321 8.65 -5.50 -23.63
N VAL A 322 7.47 -5.74 -23.09
CA VAL A 322 6.31 -4.86 -23.20
C VAL A 322 6.09 -4.09 -21.90
N VAL A 323 5.89 -2.78 -22.00
CA VAL A 323 5.63 -1.89 -20.85
C VAL A 323 4.45 -0.95 -21.12
N ALA A 324 3.82 -0.48 -20.05
CA ALA A 324 2.80 0.55 -20.13
C ALA A 324 3.43 1.92 -20.50
N GLY A 325 2.96 2.52 -21.59
CA GLY A 325 3.43 3.81 -22.12
C GLY A 325 2.57 4.99 -21.66
N GLY A 326 1.43 5.19 -22.30
CA GLY A 326 0.59 6.39 -22.15
C GLY A 326 1.09 7.53 -23.04
N GLY A 327 1.02 8.77 -22.54
CA GLY A 327 1.56 9.94 -23.23
C GLY A 327 0.85 11.24 -22.85
N PRO A 328 1.21 12.37 -23.48
CA PRO A 328 0.70 13.68 -23.11
C PRO A 328 -0.82 13.85 -23.26
N GLU A 329 -1.37 14.88 -22.61
CA GLU A 329 -2.72 15.36 -22.89
C GLU A 329 -2.81 16.09 -24.23
N GLY A 330 -3.82 15.73 -25.04
CA GLY A 330 -4.07 16.37 -26.34
C GLY A 330 -3.13 15.94 -27.48
N GLU A 331 -2.15 15.07 -27.22
CA GLU A 331 -1.22 14.54 -28.22
C GLU A 331 -1.47 13.04 -28.50
N THR A 332 -0.85 12.49 -29.55
CA THR A 332 -0.91 11.05 -29.85
C THR A 332 -0.15 10.25 -28.78
N ARG A 333 -0.84 9.32 -28.14
CA ARG A 333 -0.31 8.45 -27.07
C ARG A 333 0.10 7.08 -27.63
N ALA A 334 0.77 6.29 -26.79
CA ALA A 334 1.01 4.86 -27.04
C ALA A 334 0.77 4.07 -25.76
N THR A 335 -0.36 3.38 -25.64
CA THR A 335 -0.76 2.65 -24.41
C THR A 335 0.27 1.60 -24.00
N LEU A 336 0.78 0.85 -24.97
CA LEU A 336 1.84 -0.14 -24.80
C LEU A 336 3.03 0.22 -25.70
N LEU A 337 4.23 -0.08 -25.21
CA LEU A 337 5.48 -0.02 -25.94
C LEU A 337 6.16 -1.38 -25.85
N ALA A 338 6.62 -1.92 -26.98
CA ALA A 338 7.41 -3.14 -27.00
C ALA A 338 8.83 -2.88 -27.48
N PHE A 339 9.78 -3.44 -26.74
CA PHE A 339 11.20 -3.33 -26.99
C PHE A 339 11.78 -4.70 -27.32
N ASP A 340 12.82 -4.72 -28.14
CA ASP A 340 13.66 -5.89 -28.32
C ASP A 340 14.33 -6.29 -27.00
N LEU A 341 14.23 -7.57 -26.63
CA LEU A 341 14.67 -8.06 -25.32
C LEU A 341 16.20 -7.99 -25.14
N GLU A 342 16.96 -8.05 -26.23
CA GLU A 342 18.42 -8.05 -26.22
C GLU A 342 19.05 -6.67 -26.38
N THR A 343 18.50 -5.86 -27.28
CA THR A 343 19.09 -4.57 -27.68
C THR A 343 18.36 -3.36 -27.10
N GLY A 344 17.16 -3.55 -26.54
CA GLY A 344 16.32 -2.47 -26.04
C GLY A 344 15.76 -1.56 -27.14
N GLN A 345 15.84 -1.94 -28.41
CA GLN A 345 15.29 -1.14 -29.52
C GLN A 345 13.76 -1.21 -29.54
N LEU A 346 13.08 -0.08 -29.73
CA LEU A 346 11.62 -0.03 -29.83
C LEU A 346 11.16 -0.80 -31.09
N LYS A 347 10.40 -1.89 -30.91
CA LYS A 347 9.82 -2.72 -31.98
C LYS A 347 8.45 -2.17 -32.43
N TRP A 348 7.55 -1.85 -31.50
CA TRP A 348 6.23 -1.30 -31.83
C TRP A 348 5.64 -0.40 -30.72
N LYS A 349 4.62 0.37 -31.10
CA LYS A 349 3.76 1.18 -30.22
C LYS A 349 2.31 0.74 -30.45
N GLY A 350 1.56 0.44 -29.38
CA GLY A 350 0.19 -0.09 -29.45
C GLY A 350 -0.80 0.71 -28.62
N GLY A 351 -2.01 0.93 -29.14
CA GLY A 351 -3.09 1.69 -28.48
C GLY A 351 -2.83 3.20 -28.32
N ASP A 352 -3.88 3.95 -27.98
CA ASP A 352 -3.88 5.42 -27.80
C ASP A 352 -4.50 5.88 -26.45
N ALA A 353 -4.91 4.94 -25.60
CA ALA A 353 -5.41 5.21 -24.26
C ALA A 353 -4.30 5.68 -23.30
N MET A 354 -4.66 6.56 -22.37
CA MET A 354 -3.80 6.91 -21.23
C MET A 354 -3.69 5.72 -20.27
N ILE A 355 -2.50 5.48 -19.73
CA ILE A 355 -2.26 4.40 -18.76
C ILE A 355 -2.73 4.78 -17.35
N ALA A 356 -2.94 3.76 -16.52
CA ALA A 356 -3.11 3.90 -15.08
C ALA A 356 -2.05 3.05 -14.37
N TYR A 357 -2.43 2.24 -13.37
CA TYR A 357 -1.48 1.58 -12.47
C TYR A 357 -1.54 0.04 -12.51
N GLY A 358 -2.36 -0.53 -13.39
CA GLY A 358 -2.31 -1.97 -13.68
C GLY A 358 -1.03 -2.37 -14.43
N SER A 359 -0.65 -3.64 -14.33
CA SER A 359 0.46 -4.22 -15.10
C SER A 359 -0.06 -5.02 -16.30
N PRO A 360 0.66 -5.04 -17.44
CA PRO A 360 0.28 -5.86 -18.59
C PRO A 360 0.44 -7.36 -18.29
N ILE A 361 -0.49 -8.18 -18.79
CA ILE A 361 -0.43 -9.65 -18.70
C ILE A 361 -0.58 -10.31 -20.06
N LEU A 362 0.15 -11.41 -20.29
CA LEU A 362 -0.02 -12.27 -21.46
C LEU A 362 -1.01 -13.39 -21.13
N VAL A 363 -2.06 -13.54 -21.94
CA VAL A 363 -3.10 -14.56 -21.77
C VAL A 363 -3.47 -15.17 -23.11
N THR A 364 -4.23 -16.27 -23.10
CA THR A 364 -4.98 -16.74 -24.27
C THR A 364 -6.46 -16.59 -23.97
N LEU A 365 -7.17 -15.81 -24.78
CA LEU A 365 -8.61 -15.56 -24.66
C LEU A 365 -9.27 -15.73 -26.04
N SER A 366 -10.41 -16.41 -26.06
CA SER A 366 -11.20 -16.76 -27.24
C SER A 366 -10.36 -17.38 -28.36
N GLY A 367 -9.36 -18.19 -27.98
CA GLY A 367 -8.42 -18.87 -28.89
C GLY A 367 -7.23 -18.03 -29.39
N GLN A 368 -7.13 -16.74 -29.03
CA GLN A 368 -6.06 -15.83 -29.45
C GLN A 368 -5.14 -15.49 -28.26
N ARG A 369 -3.81 -15.43 -28.49
CA ARG A 369 -2.86 -14.85 -27.52
C ARG A 369 -3.03 -13.34 -27.49
N GLN A 370 -3.13 -12.73 -26.31
CA GLN A 370 -3.38 -11.30 -26.14
C GLN A 370 -2.61 -10.74 -24.95
N ILE A 371 -2.19 -9.48 -25.04
CA ILE A 371 -1.72 -8.70 -23.90
C ILE A 371 -2.89 -7.90 -23.35
N LEU A 372 -3.22 -8.04 -22.07
CA LEU A 372 -4.28 -7.25 -21.44
C LEU A 372 -3.72 -6.14 -20.55
N LEU A 373 -4.38 -4.99 -20.53
CA LEU A 373 -4.07 -3.89 -19.61
C LEU A 373 -5.34 -3.16 -19.13
N THR A 374 -5.41 -2.84 -17.83
CA THR A 374 -6.34 -1.83 -17.32
C THR A 374 -5.73 -0.44 -17.49
N CYS A 375 -6.35 0.38 -18.34
CA CYS A 375 -5.93 1.74 -18.64
C CYS A 375 -6.71 2.76 -17.80
N GLU A 376 -6.47 4.06 -18.00
CA GLU A 376 -7.16 5.14 -17.27
C GLU A 376 -8.68 5.00 -17.28
N SER A 377 -9.25 4.77 -18.47
CA SER A 377 -10.71 4.79 -18.70
C SER A 377 -11.23 3.57 -19.47
N GLN A 378 -10.39 2.54 -19.69
CA GLN A 378 -10.71 1.36 -20.51
C GLN A 378 -10.02 0.10 -19.97
N ALA A 379 -10.60 -1.06 -20.21
CA ALA A 379 -9.90 -2.35 -20.19
C ALA A 379 -9.69 -2.79 -21.64
N GLN A 380 -8.47 -3.18 -22.01
CA GLN A 380 -8.09 -3.43 -23.40
C GLN A 380 -7.31 -4.73 -23.56
N GLY A 381 -7.48 -5.38 -24.72
CA GLY A 381 -6.66 -6.49 -25.19
C GLY A 381 -5.94 -6.14 -26.49
N PHE A 382 -4.67 -6.52 -26.59
CA PHE A 382 -3.78 -6.19 -27.70
C PHE A 382 -3.13 -7.43 -28.31
N ASP A 383 -2.86 -7.41 -29.60
CA ASP A 383 -2.05 -8.43 -30.25
C ASP A 383 -0.59 -8.36 -29.75
N PRO A 384 0.02 -9.46 -29.27
CA PRO A 384 1.35 -9.41 -28.70
C PRO A 384 2.48 -9.18 -29.72
N ALA A 385 2.25 -9.47 -31.00
CA ALA A 385 3.27 -9.33 -32.05
C ALA A 385 3.27 -7.93 -32.68
N THR A 386 2.10 -7.29 -32.80
CA THR A 386 1.94 -5.98 -33.47
C THR A 386 1.61 -4.82 -32.54
N GLY A 387 1.04 -5.08 -31.36
CA GLY A 387 0.44 -4.06 -30.50
C GLY A 387 -0.92 -3.55 -30.98
N GLU A 388 -1.53 -4.19 -31.98
CA GLU A 388 -2.86 -3.83 -32.50
C GLU A 388 -3.95 -4.05 -31.43
N LEU A 389 -4.91 -3.13 -31.32
CA LEU A 389 -6.02 -3.23 -30.37
C LEU A 389 -7.05 -4.26 -30.87
N LEU A 390 -7.23 -5.35 -30.13
CA LEU A 390 -8.15 -6.44 -30.46
C LEU A 390 -9.57 -6.18 -29.94
N TRP A 391 -9.68 -5.59 -28.75
CA TRP A 391 -10.94 -5.18 -28.13
C TRP A 391 -10.69 -4.10 -27.07
N SER A 392 -11.73 -3.31 -26.79
CA SER A 392 -11.76 -2.36 -25.68
C SER A 392 -13.14 -2.39 -25.00
N HIS A 393 -13.15 -2.29 -23.68
CA HIS A 393 -14.34 -2.14 -22.85
C HIS A 393 -14.22 -0.86 -22.01
N ALA A 394 -15.28 -0.05 -21.98
CA ALA A 394 -15.28 1.20 -21.23
C ALA A 394 -15.20 0.92 -19.73
N ARG A 395 -14.24 1.57 -19.05
CA ARG A 395 -13.99 1.40 -17.62
C ARG A 395 -13.67 2.76 -16.99
N PRO A 396 -14.67 3.64 -16.77
CA PRO A 396 -14.45 5.03 -16.38
C PRO A 396 -13.49 5.21 -15.21
N GLY A 397 -12.60 6.18 -15.33
CA GLY A 397 -11.56 6.48 -14.36
C GLY A 397 -10.66 7.61 -14.83
N GLU A 398 -9.82 8.05 -13.89
CA GLU A 398 -8.89 9.17 -14.05
C GLU A 398 -7.61 8.82 -13.30
N SER A 399 -6.44 8.94 -13.91
CA SER A 399 -5.17 8.46 -13.32
C SER A 399 -4.66 9.30 -12.14
N ASP A 400 -5.47 10.24 -11.64
CA ASP A 400 -5.25 11.06 -10.45
C ASP A 400 -6.14 10.61 -9.27
N GLY A 401 -7.40 11.03 -9.23
CA GLY A 401 -8.34 10.85 -8.11
C GLY A 401 -9.35 9.71 -8.25
N GLY A 402 -9.39 9.05 -9.42
CA GLY A 402 -10.36 8.00 -9.76
C GLY A 402 -9.72 6.82 -10.48
N ALA A 403 -8.54 6.40 -10.03
CA ALA A 403 -7.64 5.56 -10.82
C ALA A 403 -8.08 4.10 -10.93
N ASN A 404 -7.84 3.50 -12.11
CA ASN A 404 -7.89 2.07 -12.34
C ASN A 404 -6.52 1.44 -12.01
N THR A 405 -6.44 0.78 -10.86
CA THR A 405 -5.17 0.29 -10.29
C THR A 405 -5.01 -1.22 -10.33
N SER A 406 -6.13 -1.96 -10.26
CA SER A 406 -6.10 -3.42 -10.26
C SER A 406 -5.80 -3.99 -11.64
N GLN A 407 -5.08 -5.11 -11.62
CA GLN A 407 -4.80 -5.89 -12.82
C GLN A 407 -6.04 -6.68 -13.25
N ILE A 408 -6.21 -6.83 -14.57
CA ILE A 408 -7.28 -7.67 -15.13
C ILE A 408 -7.07 -9.12 -14.66
N SER A 409 -8.12 -9.75 -14.15
CA SER A 409 -8.10 -11.15 -13.74
C SER A 409 -8.82 -12.02 -14.76
N VAL A 410 -8.19 -13.09 -15.25
CA VAL A 410 -8.84 -14.05 -16.16
C VAL A 410 -9.73 -15.00 -15.35
N LEU A 411 -10.97 -15.19 -15.78
CA LEU A 411 -11.95 -16.10 -15.15
C LEU A 411 -12.14 -17.40 -15.94
N SER A 412 -12.06 -17.34 -17.26
CA SER A 412 -12.19 -18.48 -18.18
C SER A 412 -11.51 -18.17 -19.52
N GLU A 413 -11.64 -19.06 -20.50
CA GLU A 413 -11.16 -18.82 -21.87
C GLU A 413 -11.84 -17.64 -22.57
N THR A 414 -12.99 -17.15 -22.09
CA THR A 414 -13.75 -16.05 -22.72
C THR A 414 -14.02 -14.87 -21.79
N ASP A 415 -13.76 -15.01 -20.49
CA ASP A 415 -14.24 -14.06 -19.49
C ASP A 415 -13.10 -13.50 -18.64
N VAL A 416 -13.18 -12.19 -18.40
CA VAL A 416 -12.26 -11.45 -17.53
C VAL A 416 -13.04 -10.68 -16.47
N LEU A 417 -12.35 -10.33 -15.38
CA LEU A 417 -12.84 -9.49 -14.30
C LEU A 417 -11.99 -8.24 -14.22
N THR A 418 -12.65 -7.09 -14.15
CA THR A 418 -12.05 -5.82 -13.75
C THR A 418 -12.55 -5.43 -12.37
N SER A 419 -11.69 -4.78 -11.59
CA SER A 419 -12.02 -4.28 -10.26
C SER A 419 -11.41 -2.88 -10.07
N LYS A 420 -12.06 -2.02 -9.29
CA LYS A 420 -11.64 -0.63 -9.10
C LYS A 420 -12.12 -0.13 -7.74
N GLY A 421 -11.24 0.52 -6.98
CA GLY A 421 -11.60 1.30 -5.79
C GLY A 421 -12.38 2.57 -6.13
N TYR A 422 -12.38 3.54 -5.21
CA TYR A 422 -13.03 4.85 -5.38
C TYR A 422 -14.58 4.80 -5.46
N PRO A 423 -15.29 5.95 -5.36
CA PRO A 423 -16.75 5.97 -5.27
C PRO A 423 -17.47 5.36 -6.47
N ASP A 424 -16.94 5.59 -7.68
CA ASP A 424 -17.49 5.12 -8.96
C ASP A 424 -17.07 3.70 -9.35
N GLY A 425 -16.10 3.11 -8.64
CA GLY A 425 -15.62 1.75 -8.88
C GLY A 425 -16.49 0.64 -8.29
N GLY A 426 -15.98 -0.59 -8.43
CA GLY A 426 -16.65 -1.84 -8.11
C GLY A 426 -16.05 -3.00 -8.93
N GLY A 427 -16.71 -4.16 -8.92
CA GLY A 427 -16.37 -5.29 -9.78
C GLY A 427 -17.18 -5.30 -11.08
N GLU A 428 -16.59 -5.81 -12.15
CA GLU A 428 -17.30 -6.04 -13.42
C GLU A 428 -16.71 -7.24 -14.18
N ARG A 429 -17.58 -8.20 -14.52
CA ARG A 429 -17.25 -9.35 -15.37
C ARG A 429 -17.57 -9.03 -16.81
N ILE A 430 -16.58 -9.20 -17.68
CA ILE A 430 -16.64 -8.92 -19.12
C ILE A 430 -16.50 -10.25 -19.87
N HIS A 431 -17.40 -10.49 -20.82
CA HIS A 431 -17.35 -11.61 -21.75
C HIS A 431 -16.83 -11.14 -23.12
N LEU A 432 -15.95 -11.93 -23.73
CA LEU A 432 -15.37 -11.70 -25.05
C LEU A 432 -15.91 -12.71 -26.06
N GLU A 433 -16.74 -12.24 -26.99
CA GLU A 433 -17.29 -13.07 -28.07
C GLU A 433 -16.59 -12.75 -29.40
N GLN A 434 -16.27 -13.79 -30.17
CA GLN A 434 -15.75 -13.64 -31.53
C GLN A 434 -16.92 -13.39 -32.51
N GLN A 435 -17.03 -12.18 -33.03
CA GLN A 435 -18.04 -11.82 -34.04
C GLN A 435 -17.37 -11.23 -35.28
N GLY A 436 -17.65 -11.81 -36.47
CA GLY A 436 -17.18 -11.28 -37.75
C GLY A 436 -15.66 -11.20 -37.94
N GLY A 437 -14.88 -11.93 -37.13
CA GLY A 437 -13.42 -11.85 -37.13
C GLY A 437 -12.83 -10.84 -36.12
N GLN A 438 -13.67 -10.15 -35.35
CA GLN A 438 -13.28 -9.25 -34.26
C GLN A 438 -13.72 -9.81 -32.90
N LEU A 439 -13.08 -9.35 -31.83
CA LEU A 439 -13.49 -9.63 -30.45
C LEU A 439 -14.37 -8.50 -29.93
N ILE A 440 -15.57 -8.86 -29.45
CA ILE A 440 -16.50 -7.90 -28.85
C ILE A 440 -16.57 -8.15 -27.35
N ALA A 441 -16.25 -7.12 -26.58
CA ALA A 441 -16.38 -7.11 -25.14
C ALA A 441 -17.79 -6.68 -24.71
N SER A 442 -18.38 -7.41 -23.77
CA SER A 442 -19.71 -7.11 -23.22
C SER A 442 -19.75 -7.36 -21.71
N SER A 443 -20.51 -6.53 -20.98
CA SER A 443 -20.66 -6.67 -19.52
C SER A 443 -21.64 -7.79 -19.19
N VAL A 444 -21.19 -8.81 -18.44
CA VAL A 444 -22.04 -9.89 -17.92
C VAL A 444 -22.77 -9.42 -16.65
N TRP A 445 -22.01 -8.76 -15.77
CA TRP A 445 -22.53 -8.06 -14.60
C TRP A 445 -21.54 -6.98 -14.17
N SER A 446 -22.06 -5.90 -13.58
CA SER A 446 -21.28 -4.83 -12.95
C SER A 446 -21.90 -4.46 -11.61
N SER A 447 -21.06 -4.26 -10.58
CA SER A 447 -21.51 -4.06 -9.20
C SER A 447 -20.61 -3.08 -8.45
N SER A 448 -21.15 -1.90 -8.14
CA SER A 448 -20.50 -0.86 -7.33
C SER A 448 -20.50 -1.13 -5.82
N LYS A 449 -20.80 -2.37 -5.39
CA LYS A 449 -20.84 -2.77 -3.97
C LYS A 449 -19.68 -3.68 -3.54
N VAL A 450 -19.17 -4.49 -4.47
CA VAL A 450 -18.10 -5.48 -4.24
C VAL A 450 -16.84 -5.10 -5.02
N LEU A 451 -15.72 -5.73 -4.69
CA LEU A 451 -14.44 -5.66 -5.40
C LEU A 451 -13.93 -4.22 -5.59
N LYS A 452 -14.08 -3.39 -4.54
CA LYS A 452 -13.54 -2.02 -4.51
C LYS A 452 -12.05 -1.99 -4.15
N THR A 453 -11.24 -2.59 -5.01
CA THR A 453 -9.79 -2.78 -4.81
C THR A 453 -9.01 -1.51 -5.16
N LYS A 454 -8.34 -0.89 -4.17
CA LYS A 454 -7.63 0.39 -4.35
C LYS A 454 -6.16 0.25 -4.78
N LEU A 455 -5.38 -0.62 -4.14
CA LEU A 455 -3.96 -0.86 -4.48
C LEU A 455 -3.62 -2.35 -4.72
N THR A 456 -4.61 -3.23 -4.64
CA THR A 456 -4.46 -4.69 -4.78
C THR A 456 -5.24 -5.23 -5.99
N SER A 457 -5.06 -6.50 -6.32
CA SER A 457 -5.90 -7.24 -7.27
C SER A 457 -6.62 -8.39 -6.55
N PRO A 458 -7.82 -8.80 -6.99
CA PRO A 458 -8.56 -9.89 -6.35
C PRO A 458 -7.90 -11.26 -6.61
N ILE A 459 -7.98 -12.15 -5.62
CA ILE A 459 -7.60 -13.55 -5.76
C ILE A 459 -8.80 -14.34 -6.28
N ILE A 460 -8.63 -15.05 -7.39
CA ILE A 460 -9.67 -15.88 -8.01
C ILE A 460 -9.50 -17.34 -7.56
N HIS A 461 -10.46 -17.87 -6.81
CA HIS A 461 -10.43 -19.24 -6.31
C HIS A 461 -11.84 -19.84 -6.18
N GLY A 462 -12.04 -21.08 -6.63
CA GLY A 462 -13.28 -21.84 -6.41
C GLY A 462 -14.57 -21.26 -7.02
N GLY A 463 -14.49 -20.33 -7.98
CA GLY A 463 -15.67 -19.61 -8.52
C GLY A 463 -16.00 -18.31 -7.77
N TYR A 464 -15.11 -17.86 -6.89
CA TYR A 464 -15.23 -16.64 -6.09
C TYR A 464 -14.00 -15.75 -6.25
N ALA A 465 -14.20 -14.46 -6.01
CA ALA A 465 -13.14 -13.46 -5.92
C ALA A 465 -13.00 -13.01 -4.46
N TYR A 466 -11.78 -13.09 -3.93
CA TYR A 466 -11.42 -12.67 -2.59
C TYR A 466 -10.55 -11.41 -2.66
N SER A 467 -10.91 -10.34 -1.96
CA SER A 467 -10.25 -9.04 -2.15
C SER A 467 -10.33 -8.10 -0.95
N LEU A 468 -9.46 -7.09 -0.92
CA LEU A 468 -9.59 -5.92 -0.06
C LEU A 468 -10.47 -4.86 -0.73
N SER A 469 -11.76 -4.91 -0.40
CA SER A 469 -12.83 -4.06 -0.95
C SER A 469 -13.06 -2.86 -0.03
N ASN A 470 -12.49 -1.70 -0.39
CA ASN A 470 -12.31 -0.53 0.49
C ASN A 470 -11.59 -0.86 1.81
N GLY A 471 -10.53 -1.67 1.75
CA GLY A 471 -9.71 -2.04 2.92
C GLY A 471 -10.38 -3.02 3.89
N PHE A 472 -11.50 -3.64 3.49
CA PHE A 472 -12.15 -4.74 4.19
C PHE A 472 -12.02 -6.03 3.38
N MET A 473 -11.71 -7.14 4.04
CA MET A 473 -11.61 -8.43 3.36
C MET A 473 -13.01 -8.90 2.95
N GLU A 474 -13.18 -9.31 1.70
CA GLU A 474 -14.48 -9.61 1.09
C GLU A 474 -14.39 -10.82 0.17
N CYS A 475 -15.46 -11.61 0.13
CA CYS A 475 -15.68 -12.66 -0.87
C CYS A 475 -16.91 -12.31 -1.72
N ALA A 476 -16.75 -12.33 -3.05
CA ALA A 476 -17.83 -12.13 -4.01
C ALA A 476 -17.89 -13.29 -5.01
N ARG A 477 -19.10 -13.71 -5.39
CA ARG A 477 -19.34 -14.81 -6.34
C ARG A 477 -19.21 -14.33 -7.79
N LEU A 478 -18.46 -15.06 -8.61
CA LEU A 478 -18.14 -14.64 -9.98
C LEU A 478 -19.28 -14.83 -10.99
N SER A 479 -20.29 -15.64 -10.69
CA SER A 479 -21.45 -15.84 -11.58
C SER A 479 -22.28 -14.58 -11.77
N ASP A 480 -22.43 -13.76 -10.71
CA ASP A 480 -23.43 -12.70 -10.62
C ASP A 480 -22.99 -11.47 -9.79
N GLY A 481 -21.76 -11.46 -9.26
CA GLY A 481 -21.25 -10.33 -8.46
C GLY A 481 -21.86 -10.22 -7.06
N ALA A 482 -22.53 -11.28 -6.58
CA ALA A 482 -23.13 -11.31 -5.25
C ALA A 482 -22.05 -11.32 -4.15
N GLN A 483 -22.16 -10.44 -3.16
CA GLN A 483 -21.33 -10.48 -1.95
C GLN A 483 -21.72 -11.70 -1.11
N MET A 484 -20.76 -12.59 -0.84
CA MET A 484 -20.97 -13.73 0.06
C MET A 484 -20.80 -13.30 1.51
N TRP A 485 -19.65 -12.70 1.81
CA TRP A 485 -19.35 -12.12 3.12
C TRP A 485 -18.39 -10.93 2.98
N LYS A 486 -18.37 -10.06 3.99
CA LYS A 486 -17.45 -8.93 4.11
C LYS A 486 -17.05 -8.73 5.56
N ARG A 487 -15.76 -8.78 5.85
CA ARG A 487 -15.18 -8.64 7.18
C ARG A 487 -14.53 -7.26 7.32
N ARG A 488 -15.14 -6.41 8.16
CA ARG A 488 -14.46 -5.21 8.67
C ARG A 488 -13.27 -5.63 9.53
N GLY A 489 -12.16 -4.90 9.41
CA GLY A 489 -10.91 -5.17 10.10
C GLY A 489 -9.86 -4.13 9.72
N ARG A 490 -8.72 -4.14 10.42
CA ARG A 490 -7.61 -3.19 10.19
C ARG A 490 -6.68 -3.69 9.06
N PHE A 491 -7.26 -3.99 7.90
CA PHE A 491 -6.50 -4.49 6.75
C PHE A 491 -5.95 -3.35 5.88
N GLY A 492 -6.69 -2.24 5.72
CA GLY A 492 -6.24 -1.07 4.95
C GLY A 492 -5.97 -1.40 3.48
N HIS A 493 -5.12 -0.62 2.80
CA HIS A 493 -4.72 -0.92 1.40
C HIS A 493 -3.57 -1.92 1.34
N GLY A 494 -3.69 -2.99 2.12
CA GLY A 494 -2.78 -4.13 2.12
C GLY A 494 -2.81 -4.94 0.81
N GLN A 495 -2.19 -6.12 0.84
CA GLN A 495 -2.04 -7.00 -0.31
C GLN A 495 -2.46 -8.44 -0.01
N VAL A 496 -2.87 -9.16 -1.05
CA VAL A 496 -3.31 -10.57 -0.97
C VAL A 496 -2.52 -11.47 -1.92
N LEU A 497 -2.26 -12.71 -1.50
CA LEU A 497 -1.63 -13.77 -2.29
C LEU A 497 -2.28 -15.12 -1.95
N GLY A 498 -2.75 -15.87 -2.95
CA GLY A 498 -3.35 -17.18 -2.77
C GLY A 498 -2.32 -18.32 -2.88
N VAL A 499 -2.39 -19.30 -1.98
CA VAL A 499 -1.52 -20.46 -1.91
C VAL A 499 -2.37 -21.70 -1.64
N GLY A 500 -2.76 -22.40 -2.71
CA GLY A 500 -3.77 -23.46 -2.64
C GLY A 500 -5.11 -22.90 -2.16
N ASN A 501 -5.59 -23.38 -1.00
CA ASN A 501 -6.85 -22.96 -0.38
C ASN A 501 -6.65 -21.90 0.73
N VAL A 502 -5.44 -21.35 0.87
CA VAL A 502 -5.09 -20.33 1.87
C VAL A 502 -4.84 -19.00 1.17
N ILE A 503 -5.34 -17.91 1.74
CA ILE A 503 -5.02 -16.54 1.33
C ILE A 503 -4.11 -15.93 2.39
N LEU A 504 -2.93 -15.51 1.97
CA LEU A 504 -2.04 -14.65 2.73
C LEU A 504 -2.49 -13.20 2.50
N LEU A 505 -2.98 -12.54 3.55
CA LEU A 505 -3.36 -11.13 3.55
C LEU A 505 -2.36 -10.38 4.42
N HIS A 506 -1.59 -9.48 3.81
CA HIS A 506 -0.67 -8.59 4.53
C HIS A 506 -1.33 -7.22 4.66
N SER A 507 -1.65 -6.80 5.88
CA SER A 507 -2.32 -5.53 6.14
C SER A 507 -1.40 -4.35 5.85
N GLU A 508 -1.99 -3.19 5.59
CA GLU A 508 -1.27 -1.91 5.46
C GLU A 508 -0.39 -1.61 6.68
N SER A 509 -0.78 -2.08 7.88
CA SER A 509 -0.01 -1.92 9.10
C SER A 509 1.09 -2.97 9.32
N GLY A 510 1.20 -4.01 8.49
CA GLY A 510 2.28 -5.00 8.52
C GLY A 510 2.02 -6.26 9.35
N GLU A 511 0.76 -6.60 9.59
CA GLU A 511 0.34 -7.92 10.08
C GLU A 511 0.06 -8.86 8.90
N LEU A 512 0.47 -10.12 9.01
CA LEU A 512 0.15 -11.17 8.05
C LEU A 512 -0.95 -12.05 8.65
N PHE A 513 -2.12 -12.04 8.02
CA PHE A 513 -3.25 -12.90 8.30
C PHE A 513 -3.24 -14.07 7.32
N LEU A 514 -3.49 -15.27 7.82
CA LEU A 514 -3.70 -16.47 7.02
C LEU A 514 -5.18 -16.81 7.07
N LEU A 515 -5.84 -16.81 5.91
CA LEU A 515 -7.28 -16.98 5.78
C LEU A 515 -7.60 -18.22 4.94
N GLU A 516 -8.69 -18.90 5.24
CA GLU A 516 -9.19 -19.96 4.36
C GLU A 516 -9.99 -19.36 3.21
N ALA A 517 -9.75 -19.83 1.98
CA ALA A 517 -10.44 -19.40 0.77
C ALA A 517 -11.82 -20.07 0.64
N THR A 518 -12.70 -19.86 1.64
CA THR A 518 -14.08 -20.38 1.67
C THR A 518 -15.13 -19.28 1.41
N PRO A 519 -16.17 -19.57 0.59
CA PRO A 519 -17.25 -18.62 0.34
C PRO A 519 -18.29 -18.55 1.47
N ASP A 520 -18.25 -19.45 2.45
CA ASP A 520 -19.30 -19.58 3.47
C ASP A 520 -19.19 -18.48 4.54
N GLU A 521 -17.98 -18.21 5.04
CA GLU A 521 -17.71 -17.18 6.05
C GLU A 521 -16.25 -16.68 6.00
N TYR A 522 -15.97 -15.56 6.67
CA TYR A 522 -14.58 -15.16 6.94
C TYR A 522 -13.98 -16.11 7.99
N ARG A 523 -12.98 -16.89 7.59
CA ARG A 523 -12.29 -17.84 8.48
C ARG A 523 -10.79 -17.57 8.55
N GLU A 524 -10.36 -17.06 9.70
CA GLU A 524 -8.97 -16.78 10.02
C GLU A 524 -8.30 -18.03 10.63
N LEU A 525 -7.17 -18.43 10.07
CA LEU A 525 -6.38 -19.60 10.48
C LEU A 525 -5.26 -19.20 11.46
N GLY A 526 -4.81 -17.95 11.41
CA GLY A 526 -3.81 -17.39 12.31
C GLY A 526 -3.30 -16.04 11.80
N THR A 527 -2.67 -15.28 12.69
CA THR A 527 -2.17 -13.93 12.42
C THR A 527 -0.85 -13.69 13.13
N LEU A 528 0.12 -13.05 12.45
CA LEU A 528 1.41 -12.68 13.03
C LEU A 528 1.89 -11.29 12.60
N LYS A 529 2.67 -10.62 13.45
CA LYS A 529 3.29 -9.34 13.14
C LYS A 529 4.59 -9.57 12.36
N THR A 530 4.72 -8.99 11.17
CA THR A 530 5.88 -9.22 10.29
C THR A 530 6.88 -8.06 10.33
N ILE A 531 6.43 -6.85 9.97
CA ILE A 531 7.24 -5.64 9.81
C ILE A 531 6.48 -4.40 10.27
N ASP A 532 7.20 -3.29 10.46
CA ASP A 532 6.64 -1.96 10.69
C ASP A 532 6.66 -1.11 9.40
N GLY A 533 5.86 -0.04 9.39
CA GLY A 533 5.70 0.88 8.24
C GLY A 533 4.40 0.63 7.47
N VAL A 534 4.11 1.49 6.50
CA VAL A 534 3.02 1.29 5.54
C VAL A 534 3.40 0.19 4.55
N CYS A 535 2.53 -0.80 4.39
CA CYS A 535 2.75 -2.00 3.58
C CYS A 535 1.76 -2.04 2.41
N TRP A 536 2.13 -1.42 1.29
CA TRP A 536 1.37 -1.49 0.02
C TRP A 536 2.02 -2.43 -1.01
N ASN A 537 3.19 -2.98 -0.69
CA ASN A 537 4.03 -3.79 -1.58
C ASN A 537 3.46 -5.21 -1.73
N THR A 538 3.42 -5.75 -2.96
CA THR A 538 2.94 -7.11 -3.20
C THR A 538 3.83 -8.17 -2.56
N LEU A 539 3.18 -9.25 -2.11
CA LEU A 539 3.83 -10.41 -1.50
C LEU A 539 4.57 -11.25 -2.54
N CYS A 540 5.66 -11.87 -2.11
CA CYS A 540 6.48 -12.76 -2.94
C CYS A 540 6.78 -14.04 -2.16
N LEU A 541 6.22 -15.18 -2.59
CA LEU A 541 6.48 -16.49 -1.98
C LEU A 541 7.31 -17.32 -2.96
N THR A 542 8.52 -17.72 -2.53
CA THR A 542 9.33 -18.70 -3.26
C THR A 542 9.64 -19.91 -2.39
N GLY A 543 9.09 -21.06 -2.78
CA GLY A 543 9.18 -22.30 -2.02
C GLY A 543 8.51 -22.14 -0.67
N ASN A 544 9.29 -22.18 0.40
CA ASN A 544 8.81 -21.93 1.77
C ASN A 544 9.20 -20.53 2.31
N LYS A 545 9.73 -19.65 1.47
CA LYS A 545 10.26 -18.32 1.85
C LYS A 545 9.32 -17.21 1.38
N LEU A 546 8.55 -16.63 2.30
CA LEU A 546 7.74 -15.44 2.06
C LEU A 546 8.57 -14.19 2.30
N LEU A 547 8.72 -13.36 1.27
CA LEU A 547 9.30 -12.03 1.35
C LEU A 547 8.19 -10.98 1.48
N VAL A 548 8.37 -10.10 2.46
CA VAL A 548 7.47 -8.96 2.72
C VAL A 548 8.29 -7.68 2.86
N ARG A 549 7.73 -6.54 2.46
CA ARG A 549 8.34 -5.23 2.70
C ARG A 549 7.30 -4.12 2.86
N SER A 550 7.77 -3.02 3.44
CA SER A 550 7.10 -1.75 3.63
C SER A 550 7.93 -0.63 3.02
N GLU A 551 7.51 0.61 3.27
CA GLU A 551 8.29 1.84 3.03
C GLU A 551 9.61 1.96 3.84
N ILE A 552 9.88 1.09 4.83
CA ILE A 552 11.06 1.19 5.71
C ILE A 552 11.72 -0.14 6.10
N GLU A 553 11.01 -1.26 6.08
CA GLU A 553 11.52 -2.57 6.50
C GLU A 553 11.23 -3.64 5.44
N ALA A 554 12.09 -4.64 5.37
CA ALA A 554 11.85 -5.89 4.68
C ALA A 554 12.16 -7.08 5.61
N ALA A 555 11.46 -8.19 5.39
CA ALA A 555 11.70 -9.44 6.10
C ALA A 555 11.54 -10.64 5.17
N CYS A 556 12.24 -11.73 5.50
CA CYS A 556 11.94 -13.06 5.00
C CYS A 556 11.39 -13.93 6.13
N LEU A 557 10.26 -14.58 5.86
CA LEU A 557 9.61 -15.53 6.73
C LEU A 557 9.67 -16.92 6.11
N GLU A 558 9.97 -17.91 6.93
CA GLU A 558 9.80 -19.31 6.60
C GLU A 558 8.40 -19.76 7.02
N ILE A 559 7.62 -20.25 6.06
CA ILE A 559 6.25 -20.74 6.26
C ILE A 559 6.23 -22.26 6.07
N ALA A 560 5.48 -22.98 6.90
CA ALA A 560 5.31 -24.42 6.75
C ALA A 560 4.51 -24.73 5.47
N MET A 561 5.08 -25.55 4.59
CA MET A 561 4.48 -25.96 3.32
C MET A 561 4.20 -27.46 3.36
N ILE A 562 3.04 -27.89 2.85
CA ILE A 562 2.74 -29.30 2.69
C ILE A 562 3.70 -29.86 1.62
N PRO A 563 4.42 -30.96 1.89
CA PRO A 563 5.32 -31.56 0.91
C PRO A 563 4.55 -31.98 -0.35
N THR A 564 4.81 -31.29 -1.46
CA THR A 564 4.33 -31.72 -2.77
C THR A 564 4.99 -33.05 -3.11
N ARG A 565 4.20 -34.12 -3.22
CA ARG A 565 4.70 -35.35 -3.82
C ARG A 565 5.07 -35.03 -5.27
N PRO A 566 6.25 -35.44 -5.78
CA PRO A 566 6.49 -35.40 -7.21
C PRO A 566 5.42 -36.25 -7.92
N LEU A 567 4.83 -35.68 -8.96
CA LEU A 567 3.89 -36.33 -9.86
C LEU A 567 4.62 -37.32 -10.79
#